data_AF-I4BG42-F1
#
_entry.id   AF-I4BG42-F1
#
_cell.length_a   1.000
_cell.length_b   1.000
_cell.length_c   1.000
_cell.angle_alpha   90.00
_cell.angle_beta   90.00
_cell.angle_gamma   90.00
#
_symmetry.space_group_name_H-M   'P 1'
#
loop_
_entity.id
_entity.type
_entity.pdbx_description
1 polymer ?
#
loop_
_entity_poly.entity_id
_entity_poly.type
_entity_poly.pdbx_seq_one_letter_code
_entity_poly.pdbx_strand_id
1 'polypeptide(L)'
;MTTYLRHPLTLVWAVLTAVTVVSWLTARDGGAAHHLNVTVTVVVLLIAAVKTQLVIWHFMEVRTAPRWLKLLTSGWLVAVVGLLLGVYFGAL
;
A
#
# COMPACT_ATOMS: atom_id res chain seq x y z
N MET A 1 12.02 -25.46 -13.96
CA MET A 1 12.38 -24.51 -12.87
C MET A 1 11.90 -23.07 -13.12
N THR A 2 11.66 -22.62 -14.37
CA THR A 2 11.16 -21.26 -14.67
C THR A 2 9.64 -21.10 -14.58
N THR A 3 8.89 -22.20 -14.48
CA THR A 3 7.42 -22.19 -14.43
C THR A 3 6.87 -21.62 -13.12
N TYR A 4 7.60 -21.75 -12.01
CA TYR A 4 7.19 -21.21 -10.70
C TYR A 4 7.26 -19.68 -10.61
N LEU A 5 8.12 -19.02 -11.41
CA LEU A 5 8.19 -17.56 -11.45
C LEU A 5 6.95 -16.92 -12.08
N ARG A 6 6.16 -17.68 -12.85
CA ARG A 6 4.97 -17.16 -13.54
C ARG A 6 3.69 -17.32 -12.72
N HIS A 7 3.76 -17.92 -11.53
CA HIS A 7 2.60 -17.99 -10.67
C HIS A 7 2.28 -16.57 -10.17
N PRO A 8 1.05 -16.05 -10.36
CA PRO A 8 0.69 -14.70 -9.94
C PRO A 8 0.96 -14.47 -8.45
N LEU A 9 0.95 -15.55 -7.67
CA LEU A 9 1.20 -15.57 -6.23
C LEU A 9 2.68 -15.28 -5.87
N THR A 10 3.65 -15.79 -6.65
CA THR A 10 5.09 -15.47 -6.47
C THR A 10 5.39 -14.03 -6.88
N LEU A 11 4.70 -13.50 -7.90
CA LEU A 11 4.80 -12.11 -8.32
C LEU A 11 4.25 -11.15 -7.25
N VAL A 12 3.07 -11.45 -6.70
CA VAL A 12 2.47 -10.67 -5.59
C VAL A 12 3.36 -10.73 -4.35
N TRP A 13 3.90 -11.90 -4.02
CA TRP A 13 4.83 -12.06 -2.91
C TRP A 13 6.12 -11.24 -3.12
N ALA A 14 6.71 -11.28 -4.31
CA ALA A 14 7.90 -10.49 -4.64
C ALA A 14 7.62 -8.98 -4.55
N VAL A 15 6.47 -8.52 -5.06
CA VAL A 15 6.05 -7.12 -4.97
C VAL A 15 5.85 -6.69 -3.51
N LEU A 16 5.18 -7.51 -2.69
CA LEU A 16 4.97 -7.21 -1.27
C LEU A 16 6.29 -7.15 -0.49
N THR A 17 7.22 -8.06 -0.80
CA THR A 17 8.57 -8.06 -0.21
C THR A 17 9.33 -6.80 -0.61
N ALA A 18 9.32 -6.45 -1.90
CA ALA A 18 9.97 -5.23 -2.40
C ALA A 18 9.38 -3.97 -1.77
N VAL A 19 8.05 -3.87 -1.69
CA VAL A 19 7.33 -2.78 -1.00
C VAL A 19 7.77 -2.66 0.46
N THR A 20 7.93 -3.79 1.16
CA THR A 20 8.36 -3.80 2.56
C THR A 20 9.80 -3.32 2.71
N VAL A 21 10.71 -3.75 1.82
CA VAL A 21 12.10 -3.27 1.79
C VAL A 21 12.19 -1.79 1.48
N VAL A 22 11.43 -1.29 0.49
CA VAL A 22 11.38 0.14 0.15
C VAL A 22 10.85 0.96 1.33
N SER A 23 9.75 0.53 1.95
CA SER A 23 9.21 1.20 3.14
C SER A 23 10.21 1.25 4.30
N TRP A 24 10.97 0.17 4.49
CA TRP A 24 11.98 0.10 5.53
C TRP A 24 13.17 1.02 5.25
N LEU A 25 13.64 1.08 4.00
CA LEU A 25 14.71 1.98 3.59
C LEU A 25 14.31 3.46 3.76
N THR A 26 13.11 3.83 3.31
CA THR A 26 12.59 5.19 3.49
C THR A 26 12.48 5.58 4.98
N ALA A 27 12.11 4.63 5.84
CA ALA A 27 12.05 4.86 7.28
C ALA A 27 13.42 4.88 7.97
N ARG A 28 14.42 4.16 7.43
CA ARG A 28 15.76 4.02 8.03
C ARG A 28 16.53 5.34 8.06
N ASP A 29 16.46 6.12 6.99
CA ASP A 29 17.14 7.42 6.91
C ASP A 29 16.33 8.54 7.56
N GLY A 30 15.00 8.39 7.65
CA GLY A 30 14.10 9.33 8.32
C GLY A 30 14.12 9.25 9.85
N GLY A 31 14.60 8.15 10.45
CA GLY A 31 14.59 7.95 11.90
C GLY A 31 15.57 8.82 12.70
N ALA A 32 16.61 9.37 12.06
CA ALA A 32 17.62 10.19 12.73
C ALA A 32 17.20 11.67 12.85
N ALA A 33 16.28 12.14 12.01
CA ALA A 33 15.79 13.50 11.99
C ALA A 33 14.29 13.48 12.27
N HIS A 34 13.87 13.84 13.49
CA HIS A 34 12.45 13.94 13.91
C HIS A 34 11.65 15.04 13.16
N HIS A 35 12.07 15.43 11.97
CA HIS A 35 11.35 16.37 11.12
C HIS A 35 10.28 15.62 10.33
N LEU A 36 9.02 16.00 10.55
CA LEU A 36 7.88 15.55 9.76
C LEU A 36 8.07 15.97 8.30
N ASN A 37 8.66 15.10 7.50
CA ASN A 37 8.85 15.34 6.08
C ASN A 37 7.57 14.92 5.32
N VAL A 38 6.87 15.91 4.77
CA VAL A 38 5.67 15.74 3.98
C VAL A 38 5.86 14.71 2.87
N THR A 39 7.01 14.75 2.18
CA THR A 39 7.33 13.80 1.11
C THR A 39 7.42 12.37 1.63
N VAL A 40 8.06 12.15 2.78
CA VAL A 40 8.19 10.81 3.38
C VAL A 40 6.81 10.27 3.77
N THR A 41 6.00 11.08 4.46
CA THR A 41 4.64 10.69 4.89
C THR A 41 3.76 10.32 3.69
N VAL A 42 3.76 11.14 2.63
CA VAL A 42 2.98 10.87 1.41
C VAL A 42 3.46 9.58 0.72
N VAL A 43 4.78 9.38 0.60
CA VAL A 43 5.35 8.16 -0.01
C VAL A 43 4.93 6.91 0.78
N VAL A 44 5.04 6.95 2.10
CA VAL A 44 4.64 5.81 2.97
C VAL A 44 3.15 5.51 2.82
N LEU A 45 2.30 6.55 2.79
CA LEU A 45 0.85 6.40 2.59
C LEU A 45 0.53 5.79 1.22
N LEU A 46 1.21 6.21 0.15
CA LEU A 46 1.05 5.62 -1.18
C LEU A 46 1.45 4.15 -1.21
N ILE A 47 2.58 3.81 -0.59
CA ILE A 47 3.04 2.43 -0.46
C ILE A 47 1.99 1.58 0.30
N ALA A 48 1.47 2.09 1.41
CA ALA A 48 0.43 1.42 2.19
C ALA A 48 -0.87 1.24 1.39
N ALA A 49 -1.28 2.24 0.60
CA ALA A 49 -2.45 2.18 -0.26
C ALA A 49 -2.30 1.06 -1.30
N VAL A 50 -1.19 1.02 -2.03
CA VAL A 50 -0.90 -0.02 -3.04
C VAL A 50 -0.88 -1.40 -2.41
N LYS A 51 -0.19 -1.54 -1.26
CA LYS A 51 -0.13 -2.80 -0.51
C LYS A 51 -1.52 -3.30 -0.14
N THR A 52 -2.36 -2.41 0.39
CA THR A 52 -3.72 -2.75 0.83
C THR A 52 -4.59 -3.16 -0.35
N GLN A 53 -4.51 -2.46 -1.49
CA GLN A 53 -5.25 -2.83 -2.70
C GLN A 53 -4.85 -4.21 -3.22
N LEU A 54 -3.55 -4.54 -3.21
CA LEU A 54 -3.07 -5.87 -3.58
C LEU A 54 -3.62 -6.95 -2.65
N VAL A 55 -3.65 -6.71 -1.33
CA VAL A 55 -4.23 -7.62 -0.34
C VAL A 55 -5.72 -7.83 -0.58
N ILE A 56 -6.50 -6.76 -0.76
CA ILE A 56 -7.94 -6.84 -1.04
C ILE A 56 -8.20 -7.67 -2.30
N TRP A 57 -7.45 -7.44 -3.38
CA TRP A 57 -7.69 -8.14 -4.64
C TRP A 57 -7.25 -9.60 -4.64
N HIS A 58 -6.13 -9.93 -4.00
CA HIS A 58 -5.49 -11.24 -4.12
C HIS A 58 -5.69 -12.16 -2.92
N PHE A 59 -5.78 -11.62 -1.71
CA PHE A 59 -5.96 -12.42 -0.49
C PHE A 59 -7.42 -12.50 -0.05
N MET A 60 -8.21 -11.45 -0.30
CA MET A 60 -9.65 -11.45 0.01
C MET A 60 -10.51 -11.89 -1.19
N GLU A 61 -9.89 -12.33 -2.30
CA GLU A 61 -10.55 -12.75 -3.55
C GLU A 61 -11.56 -11.73 -4.12
N VAL A 62 -11.43 -10.46 -3.72
CA VAL A 62 -12.36 -9.39 -4.15
C VAL A 62 -12.26 -9.15 -5.65
N ARG A 63 -11.19 -9.61 -6.31
CA ARG A 63 -11.06 -9.59 -7.78
C ARG A 63 -12.15 -10.39 -8.50
N THR A 64 -12.65 -11.49 -7.94
CA THR A 64 -13.74 -12.31 -8.50
C THR A 64 -15.10 -11.95 -7.92
N ALA A 65 -15.13 -11.13 -6.86
CA ALA A 65 -16.36 -10.67 -6.22
C ALA A 65 -17.23 -9.75 -7.10
N PRO A 66 -18.54 -9.62 -6.78
CA PRO A 66 -19.45 -8.70 -7.45
C PRO A 66 -18.95 -7.24 -7.43
N ARG A 67 -19.32 -6.47 -8.46
CA ARG A 67 -18.82 -5.10 -8.70
C ARG A 67 -19.04 -4.14 -7.53
N TRP A 68 -20.13 -4.28 -6.78
CA TRP A 68 -20.41 -3.45 -5.61
C TRP A 68 -19.39 -3.64 -4.49
N LEU A 69 -18.95 -4.88 -4.24
CA LEU A 69 -17.98 -5.18 -3.17
C LEU A 69 -16.59 -4.65 -3.53
N LYS A 70 -16.22 -4.71 -4.81
CA LYS A 70 -15.00 -4.09 -5.36
C LYS A 70 -14.99 -2.56 -5.18
N LEU A 71 -16.12 -1.92 -5.50
CA LEU A 71 -16.29 -0.47 -5.35
C LEU A 71 -16.25 -0.05 -3.89
N LEU A 72 -16.93 -0.80 -3.00
CA LEU A 72 -16.95 -0.50 -1.57
C LEU A 72 -15.57 -0.60 -0.94
N THR A 73 -14.83 -1.67 -1.22
CA THR A 73 -13.47 -1.87 -0.68
C THR A 73 -12.46 -0.89 -1.25
N SER A 74 -12.50 -0.62 -2.55
CA SER A 74 -11.61 0.39 -3.17
C SER A 74 -11.97 1.81 -2.71
N GLY A 75 -13.27 2.12 -2.61
CA GLY A 75 -13.76 3.41 -2.11
C GLY A 75 -13.40 3.63 -0.65
N TRP A 76 -13.54 2.59 0.19
CA TRP A 76 -13.10 2.62 1.59
C TRP A 76 -11.60 2.88 1.70
N LEU A 77 -10.77 2.23 0.89
CA LEU A 77 -9.33 2.46 0.87
C LEU A 77 -8.99 3.91 0.50
N VAL A 78 -9.60 4.44 -0.56
CA VAL A 78 -9.41 5.84 -0.99
C VAL A 78 -9.86 6.81 0.10
N ALA A 79 -10.99 6.53 0.76
CA ALA A 79 -11.50 7.35 1.85
C ALA A 79 -10.54 7.38 3.05
N VAL A 80 -9.99 6.23 3.46
CA VAL A 80 -9.03 6.15 4.57
C VAL A 80 -7.73 6.88 4.23
N VAL A 81 -7.16 6.67 3.04
CA VAL A 81 -5.93 7.36 2.63
C VAL A 81 -6.17 8.87 2.52
N GLY A 82 -7.29 9.29 1.94
CA GLY A 82 -7.68 10.69 1.85
C GLY A 82 -7.88 11.33 3.24
N LEU A 83 -8.49 10.61 4.17
CA LEU A 83 -8.66 11.07 5.55
C LEU A 83 -7.31 11.25 6.25
N LEU A 84 -6.40 10.26 6.13
CA LEU A 84 -5.07 10.34 6.74
C LEU A 84 -4.25 11.50 6.18
N LEU A 85 -4.29 11.71 4.86
CA LEU A 85 -3.65 12.87 4.22
C LEU A 85 -4.30 14.17 4.68
N GLY A 86 -5.64 14.25 4.73
CA GLY A 86 -6.37 15.43 5.18
C GLY A 86 -6.05 15.82 6.62
N VAL A 87 -5.98 14.85 7.53
CA VAL A 87 -5.56 15.08 8.92
C VAL A 87 -4.11 15.55 8.97
N TYR A 88 -3.21 14.92 8.20
CA TYR A 88 -1.79 15.30 8.18
C TYR A 88 -1.58 16.74 7.68
N PHE A 89 -2.23 17.13 6.58
CA PHE A 89 -2.14 18.49 6.04
C PHE A 89 -2.90 19.52 6.86
N GLY A 90 -3.99 19.13 7.52
CA GLY A 90 -4.73 20.02 8.43
C GLY A 90 -4.02 20.24 9.77
N ALA A 91 -3.09 19.37 10.15
CA ALA A 91 -2.27 19.47 11.35
C ALA A 91 -0.88 20.10 11.09
N LEU A 92 -0.57 20.42 9.83
CA LEU A 92 0.65 21.10 9.40
C LEU A 92 0.52 22.62 9.55
#